data_AF-A0A1H4ID91-F1
#
_entry.id   AF-A0A1H4ID91-F1
#
_cell.length_a   1.000
_cell.length_b   1.000
_cell.length_c   1.000
_cell.angle_alpha   90.00
_cell.angle_beta   90.00
_cell.angle_gamma   90.00
#
_symmetry.space_group_name_H-M   'P 1'
#
loop_
_entity.id
_entity.type
_entity.pdbx_description
1 polymer ?
#
loop_
_entity_poly.entity_id
_entity_poly.type
_entity_poly.pdbx_seq_one_letter_code
_entity_poly.pdbx_strand_id
1 'polypeptide(L)'
;MAVQTRTDTFAALRACFAADLALLIGGQPPRDATPTAFINLVGEARDVLGSSSLGHWQDASEDLDRAADYLTDALTNPECDQRSLLARARTHLRDAIATAS
;
A
#
# COMPACT_ATOMS: atom_id res chain seq x y z
N MET A 1 6.30 -22.32 10.51
CA MET A 1 4.93 -21.96 10.05
C MET A 1 4.70 -20.44 9.95
N ALA A 2 5.45 -19.57 10.63
CA ALA A 2 5.26 -18.11 10.60
C ALA A 2 5.51 -17.41 9.24
N VAL A 3 6.39 -17.96 8.39
CA VAL A 3 6.66 -17.42 7.05
C VAL A 3 5.47 -17.58 6.10
N GLN A 4 4.69 -18.67 6.23
CA GLN A 4 3.54 -18.91 5.34
C GLN A 4 2.41 -17.91 5.65
N THR A 5 2.02 -17.77 6.92
CA THR A 5 0.99 -16.81 7.34
C THR A 5 1.30 -15.36 6.99
N ARG A 6 2.58 -15.01 6.89
CA ARG A 6 3.06 -13.68 6.48
C ARG A 6 2.81 -13.42 4.99
N THR A 7 3.22 -14.34 4.13
CA THR A 7 3.01 -14.24 2.68
C THR A 7 1.51 -14.20 2.34
N ASP A 8 0.70 -14.99 3.04
CA ASP A 8 -0.77 -14.97 2.91
C ASP A 8 -1.37 -13.60 3.28
N THR A 9 -0.88 -12.96 4.34
CA THR A 9 -1.39 -11.64 4.78
C THR A 9 -1.05 -10.55 3.75
N PHE A 10 0.16 -10.56 3.20
CA PHE A 10 0.57 -9.60 2.17
C PHE A 10 -0.22 -9.82 0.88
N ALA A 11 -0.43 -11.08 0.49
CA ALA A 11 -1.23 -11.43 -0.67
C ALA A 11 -2.69 -10.99 -0.52
N ALA A 12 -3.29 -11.16 0.67
CA ALA A 12 -4.64 -10.70 0.96
C ALA A 12 -4.76 -9.16 0.93
N LEU A 13 -3.80 -8.44 1.51
CA LEU A 13 -3.75 -6.98 1.43
C LEU A 13 -3.67 -6.50 -0.01
N ARG A 14 -2.73 -7.04 -0.78
CA ARG A 14 -2.59 -6.69 -2.20
C ARG A 14 -3.88 -6.97 -2.96
N ALA A 15 -4.47 -8.16 -2.80
CA ALA A 15 -5.71 -8.50 -3.52
C ALA A 15 -6.87 -7.56 -3.18
N CYS A 16 -6.92 -7.05 -1.93
CA CYS A 16 -7.95 -6.13 -1.48
C CYS A 16 -7.75 -4.69 -1.98
N PHE A 17 -6.51 -4.22 -2.08
CA PHE A 17 -6.23 -2.80 -2.34
C PHE A 17 -5.64 -2.51 -3.72
N ALA A 18 -5.02 -3.48 -4.39
CA ALA A 18 -4.35 -3.24 -5.67
C ALA A 18 -5.32 -2.83 -6.78
N ALA A 19 -6.54 -3.36 -6.78
CA ALA A 19 -7.57 -2.97 -7.74
C ALA A 19 -8.04 -1.53 -7.50
N ASP A 20 -8.32 -1.16 -6.25
CA ASP A 20 -8.74 0.19 -5.87
C ASP A 20 -7.65 1.21 -6.19
N LEU A 21 -6.41 0.97 -5.75
CA LEU A 21 -5.27 1.85 -6.04
C LEU A 21 -5.05 2.04 -7.53
N ALA A 22 -5.12 0.95 -8.31
CA ALA A 22 -4.99 1.02 -9.75
C ALA A 22 -6.13 1.83 -10.39
N LEU A 23 -7.36 1.65 -9.91
CA LEU A 23 -8.50 2.44 -10.37
C LEU A 23 -8.30 3.93 -10.06
N LEU A 24 -7.73 4.22 -8.90
CA LEU A 24 -7.52 5.57 -8.38
C LEU A 24 -6.52 6.37 -9.22
N ILE A 25 -5.49 5.71 -9.76
CA ILE A 25 -4.55 6.29 -10.72
C ILE A 25 -4.96 6.11 -12.19
N GLY A 26 -6.11 5.50 -12.48
CA GLY A 26 -6.51 5.15 -13.85
C GLY A 26 -5.58 4.13 -14.54
N GLY A 27 -4.82 3.38 -13.75
CA GLY A 27 -3.86 2.37 -14.19
C GLY A 27 -4.42 0.96 -14.19
N GLN A 28 -3.53 -0.02 -14.41
CA GLN A 28 -3.86 -1.44 -14.27
C GLN A 28 -3.21 -2.03 -13.01
N PRO A 29 -3.90 -2.93 -12.29
CA PRO A 29 -3.31 -3.59 -11.14
C PRO A 29 -2.06 -4.38 -11.56
N PRO A 30 -1.04 -4.45 -10.68
CA PRO A 30 0.18 -5.16 -10.96
C PRO A 30 -0.13 -6.61 -11.29
N ARG A 31 0.32 -7.04 -12.48
CA ARG A 31 0.25 -8.45 -12.92
C ARG A 31 1.10 -9.36 -12.05
N ASP A 32 2.12 -8.80 -11.42
CA ASP A 32 3.09 -9.53 -10.64
C ASP A 32 2.66 -9.65 -9.17
N ALA A 33 2.76 -10.87 -8.64
CA ALA A 33 2.33 -11.22 -7.29
C ALA A 33 3.44 -11.00 -6.24
N THR A 34 4.44 -10.18 -6.53
CA THR A 34 5.49 -9.87 -5.55
C THR A 34 5.08 -8.73 -4.61
N PRO A 35 5.58 -8.76 -3.36
CA PRO A 35 5.42 -7.65 -2.42
C PRO A 35 5.96 -6.32 -2.96
N THR A 36 7.08 -6.38 -3.67
CA THR A 36 7.74 -5.22 -4.28
C THR A 36 6.88 -4.58 -5.38
N ALA A 37 6.19 -5.38 -6.20
CA ALA A 37 5.27 -4.85 -7.22
C ALA A 37 4.09 -4.09 -6.59
N PHE A 38 3.60 -4.55 -5.43
CA PHE A 38 2.56 -3.83 -4.68
C PHE A 38 3.08 -2.52 -4.10
N ILE A 39 4.29 -2.51 -3.52
CA ILE A 39 4.90 -1.27 -2.99
C ILE A 39 5.12 -0.25 -4.11
N ASN A 40 5.57 -0.69 -5.29
CA ASN A 40 5.70 0.18 -6.45
C ASN A 40 4.36 0.79 -6.86
N LEU A 41 3.27 0.01 -6.87
CA LEU A 41 1.91 0.53 -7.14
C LEU A 41 1.51 1.61 -6.11
N VAL A 42 1.76 1.39 -4.83
CA VAL A 42 1.47 2.37 -3.77
C VAL A 42 2.29 3.64 -3.97
N GLY A 43 3.56 3.51 -4.37
CA GLY A 43 4.43 4.64 -4.72
C GLY A 43 3.94 5.43 -5.94
N GLU A 44 3.48 4.73 -6.98
CA GLU A 44 2.89 5.35 -8.18
C GLU A 44 1.58 6.08 -7.83
N ALA A 45 0.73 5.46 -7.01
CA ALA A 45 -0.46 6.11 -6.47
C ALA A 45 -0.14 7.39 -5.71
N ARG A 46 0.80 7.32 -4.77
CA ARG A 46 1.27 8.49 -4.04
C ARG A 46 1.72 9.61 -4.98
N ASP A 47 2.51 9.32 -6.01
CA ASP A 47 3.04 10.33 -6.94
C ASP A 47 1.93 11.04 -7.73
N VAL A 48 0.98 10.25 -8.25
CA VAL A 48 -0.20 10.77 -8.97
C VAL A 48 -1.07 11.63 -8.05
N LEU A 49 -1.36 11.13 -6.84
CA LEU A 49 -2.16 11.82 -5.84
C LEU A 49 -1.48 13.12 -5.35
N GLY A 50 -0.18 13.07 -5.09
CA GLY A 50 0.61 14.20 -4.62
C GLY A 50 0.83 15.28 -5.69
N SER A 51 0.84 14.89 -6.96
CA SER A 51 0.88 15.82 -8.10
C SER A 51 -0.46 16.52 -8.37
N SER A 52 -1.54 16.05 -7.76
CA SER A 52 -2.86 16.62 -7.91
C SER A 52 -3.01 17.89 -7.07
N SER A 53 -3.74 18.89 -7.58
CA SER A 53 -4.03 20.13 -6.84
C SER A 53 -5.21 20.00 -5.88
N LEU A 54 -5.75 18.78 -5.74
CA LEU A 54 -6.85 18.46 -4.85
C LEU A 54 -6.29 18.23 -3.44
N GLY A 55 -6.67 19.08 -2.47
CA GLY A 55 -6.14 19.00 -1.10
C GLY A 55 -6.29 17.60 -0.47
N HIS A 56 -7.47 16.99 -0.59
CA HIS A 56 -7.71 15.62 -0.14
C HIS A 56 -6.84 14.56 -0.83
N TRP A 57 -6.41 14.78 -2.08
CA TRP A 57 -5.49 13.88 -2.75
C TRP A 57 -4.06 14.02 -2.21
N GLN A 58 -3.67 15.21 -1.76
CA GLN A 58 -2.39 15.39 -1.08
C GLN A 58 -2.36 14.71 0.29
N ASP A 59 -3.46 14.81 1.06
CA ASP A 59 -3.60 14.06 2.32
C ASP A 59 -3.51 12.55 2.07
N ALA A 60 -4.26 12.03 1.10
CA ALA A 60 -4.19 10.62 0.71
C ALA A 60 -2.79 10.19 0.23
N SER A 61 -2.04 11.07 -0.44
CA SER A 61 -0.64 10.82 -0.83
C SER A 61 0.25 10.62 0.39
N GLU A 62 0.09 11.42 1.44
CA GLU A 62 0.86 11.28 2.67
C GLU A 62 0.56 9.95 3.39
N ASP A 63 -0.70 9.52 3.41
CA ASP A 63 -1.05 8.20 3.94
C ASP A 63 -0.47 7.05 3.10
N LEU A 64 -0.44 7.18 1.77
CA LEU A 64 0.21 6.18 0.92
C LEU A 64 1.73 6.13 1.11
N ASP A 65 2.39 7.27 1.33
CA ASP A 65 3.81 7.31 1.66
C ASP A 65 4.11 6.54 2.96
N ARG A 66 3.33 6.79 4.01
CA ARG A 66 3.42 6.06 5.28
C ARG A 66 3.14 4.57 5.11
N ALA A 67 2.14 4.22 4.31
CA ALA A 67 1.84 2.82 4.01
C ALA A 67 3.02 2.13 3.30
N ALA A 68 3.65 2.78 2.32
CA ALA A 68 4.79 2.25 1.59
C ALA A 68 6.00 2.03 2.52
N ASP A 69 6.26 2.96 3.44
CA ASP A 69 7.32 2.85 4.44
C ASP A 69 7.11 1.63 5.35
N TYR A 70 5.90 1.46 5.93
CA TYR A 70 5.58 0.29 6.75
C TYR A 70 5.65 -1.03 5.99
N LEU A 71 5.23 -1.06 4.72
CA LEU A 71 5.33 -2.26 3.87
C LEU A 71 6.80 -2.59 3.57
N THR A 72 7.63 -1.56 3.35
CA THR A 72 9.05 -1.71 3.09
C THR A 72 9.78 -2.19 4.34
N ASP A 73 9.57 -1.55 5.50
CA ASP A 73 10.16 -1.98 6.77
C ASP A 73 9.71 -3.40 7.12
N ALA A 74 8.45 -3.74 6.86
CA ALA A 74 7.97 -5.10 7.03
C ALA A 74 8.73 -6.10 6.14
N LEU A 75 9.20 -5.72 4.95
CA LEU A 75 9.97 -6.61 4.08
C LEU A 75 11.46 -6.67 4.42
N THR A 76 12.06 -5.54 4.77
CA THR A 76 13.50 -5.40 5.00
C THR A 76 13.91 -5.79 6.41
N ASN A 77 13.05 -5.56 7.41
CA ASN A 77 13.31 -5.85 8.82
C ASN A 77 12.42 -6.98 9.36
N PRO A 78 12.86 -8.25 9.23
CA PRO A 78 12.12 -9.39 9.79
C PRO A 78 12.13 -9.46 11.32
N GLU A 79 13.00 -8.69 11.99
CA GLU A 79 13.07 -8.58 13.45
C GLU A 79 12.07 -7.56 14.01
N CYS A 80 11.54 -6.67 13.17
CA CYS A 80 10.51 -5.73 13.57
C CYS A 80 9.15 -6.43 13.65
N ASP A 81 8.22 -5.81 14.37
CA ASP A 81 6.89 -6.36 14.67
C ASP A 81 6.01 -6.33 13.41
N GLN A 82 6.30 -7.25 12.49
CA GLN A 82 5.86 -7.23 11.10
C GLN A 82 4.33 -7.31 10.98
N ARG A 83 3.68 -7.97 11.93
CA ARG A 83 2.21 -8.05 12.01
C ARG A 83 1.63 -6.68 12.34
N SER A 84 2.29 -5.93 13.21
CA SER A 84 1.93 -4.56 13.58
C SER A 84 2.18 -3.60 12.42
N LEU A 85 3.30 -3.74 11.71
CA LEU A 85 3.60 -2.97 10.49
C LEU A 85 2.57 -3.18 9.39
N LEU A 86 2.22 -4.44 9.09
CA LEU A 86 1.20 -4.78 8.09
C LEU A 86 -0.19 -4.27 8.49
N ALA A 87 -0.52 -4.29 9.79
CA ALA A 87 -1.77 -3.72 10.28
C ALA A 87 -1.81 -2.19 10.10
N ARG A 88 -0.70 -1.49 10.37
CA ARG A 88 -0.59 -0.04 10.13
C ARG A 88 -0.68 0.29 8.65
N ALA A 89 0.08 -0.42 7.81
CA ALA A 89 -0.01 -0.27 6.36
C ALA A 89 -1.44 -0.44 5.85
N ARG A 90 -2.17 -1.45 6.33
CA ARG A 90 -3.58 -1.65 5.99
C ARG A 90 -4.46 -0.45 6.33
N THR A 91 -4.27 0.12 7.52
CA THR A 91 -5.05 1.27 7.96
C THR A 91 -4.79 2.49 7.08
N HIS A 92 -3.53 2.82 6.83
CA HIS A 92 -3.17 3.94 5.95
C HIS A 92 -3.64 3.75 4.51
N LEU A 93 -3.53 2.53 3.95
CA LEU A 93 -4.08 2.24 2.61
C LEU A 93 -5.59 2.48 2.54
N ARG A 94 -6.33 2.03 3.55
CA ARG A 94 -7.78 2.24 3.62
C ARG A 94 -8.13 3.72 3.78
N ASP A 95 -7.39 4.44 4.61
CA ASP A 95 -7.60 5.86 4.86
C ASP A 95 -7.32 6.68 3.60
N ALA A 96 -6.19 6.43 2.93
CA ALA A 96 -5.85 7.05 1.66
C ALA A 96 -6.93 6.86 0.60
N ILE A 97 -7.43 5.63 0.43
CA ILE A 97 -8.51 5.34 -0.54
C ILE A 97 -9.79 6.08 -0.16
N ALA A 98 -10.17 6.09 1.12
CA ALA A 98 -11.37 6.78 1.59
C ALA A 98 -11.27 8.31 1.43
N THR A 99 -10.08 8.87 1.59
CA THR A 99 -9.81 10.31 1.46
C THR A 99 -9.74 10.72 -0.02
N ALA A 100 -9.25 9.83 -0.89
CA ALA A 100 -9.13 10.09 -2.32
C ALA A 100 -10.40 9.79 -3.14
N SER A 101 -11.34 9.00 -2.60
CA SER A 101 -12.62 8.63 -3.23
C SER A 101 -13.65 9.75 -3.28
#